data_AF-A0A969B119-F1
#
_entry.id   AF-A0A969B119-F1
#
_cell.length_a   1.000
_cell.length_b   1.000
_cell.length_c   1.000
_cell.angle_alpha   90.00
_cell.angle_beta   90.00
_cell.angle_gamma   90.00
#
_symmetry.space_group_name_H-M   'P 1'
#
loop_
_entity.id
_entity.type
_entity.pdbx_description
1 polymer ?
#
loop_
_entity_poly.entity_id
_entity_poly.type
_entity_poly.pdbx_seq_one_letter_code
_entity_poly.pdbx_strand_id
1 'polypeptide(L)'
;MSTGGYPLAYDIFEGNKYEGETMLPIIDAFKIRYKFDQITIVADAGLLSHKNIQSLEERGYHYSLGARIKNEKASIKNEILSLKLGIGQSRVITKNDNTKLIISYSEQRAKKDRHNRLRGLQRLEKQLKAGKLTKSSINNRGYNKYLKMTGEVSLELDSDKITSDSQWDGLKGYQTNTRLSADQIIENYQHLWQIEKTFYAK
;
A
#
# COMPACT_ATOMS: atom_id res chain seq x y z
N MET A 1 7.75 -2.78 19.10
CA MET A 1 8.37 -4.11 19.28
C MET A 1 9.84 -3.94 19.54
N SER A 2 10.51 -4.88 20.21
CA SER A 2 11.97 -4.83 20.43
C SER A 2 12.75 -5.29 19.19
N THR A 3 14.07 -5.02 19.16
CA THR A 3 15.03 -5.63 18.23
C THR A 3 14.91 -7.15 18.32
N GLY A 4 14.38 -7.80 17.27
CA GLY A 4 14.07 -9.25 17.25
C GLY A 4 12.59 -9.58 17.02
N GLY A 5 11.71 -8.58 17.01
CA GLY A 5 10.30 -8.76 16.65
C GLY A 5 9.39 -9.23 17.79
N TYR A 6 9.80 -9.03 19.05
CA TYR A 6 8.97 -9.39 20.20
C TYR A 6 7.91 -8.32 20.48
N PRO A 7 6.64 -8.72 20.70
CA PRO A 7 5.56 -7.81 21.05
C PRO A 7 5.83 -7.21 22.44
N LEU A 8 5.75 -5.88 22.54
CA LEU A 8 5.95 -5.16 23.80
C LEU A 8 4.64 -4.96 24.57
N ALA A 9 3.53 -4.94 23.84
CA ALA A 9 2.17 -4.83 24.37
C ALA A 9 1.21 -5.45 23.35
N TYR A 10 0.09 -5.99 23.82
CA TYR A 10 -1.04 -6.43 23.01
C TYR A 10 -2.33 -6.14 23.77
N ASP A 11 -3.41 -5.86 23.04
CA ASP A 11 -4.77 -5.74 23.58
C ASP A 11 -5.74 -6.51 22.68
N ILE A 12 -6.80 -7.06 23.28
CA ILE A 12 -7.83 -7.84 22.59
C ILE A 12 -9.13 -7.05 22.64
N PHE A 13 -9.75 -6.83 21.48
CA PHE A 13 -11.03 -6.13 21.36
C PHE A 13 -12.09 -7.05 20.76
N GLU A 14 -13.34 -6.78 21.11
CA GLU A 14 -14.51 -7.40 20.48
C GLU A 14 -14.53 -7.04 18.98
N GLY A 15 -14.82 -8.04 18.14
CA GLY A 15 -14.63 -7.96 16.68
C GLY A 15 -15.48 -6.94 15.92
N ASN A 16 -16.31 -6.14 16.61
CA ASN A 16 -17.20 -5.13 16.01
C ASN A 16 -16.91 -3.69 16.47
N LYS A 17 -15.79 -3.44 17.16
CA LYS A 17 -15.39 -2.06 17.54
C LYS A 17 -14.61 -1.39 16.40
N TYR A 18 -14.91 -0.12 16.16
CA TYR A 18 -14.25 0.69 15.12
C TYR A 18 -12.75 0.80 15.42
N GLU A 19 -11.90 0.57 14.41
CA GLU A 19 -10.43 0.54 14.56
C GLU A 19 -9.85 1.86 15.12
N GLY A 20 -10.51 3.00 14.87
CA GLY A 20 -10.12 4.28 15.46
C GLY A 20 -10.45 4.41 16.95
N GLU A 21 -11.46 3.68 17.45
CA GLU A 21 -11.82 3.65 18.87
C GLU A 21 -10.91 2.73 19.68
N THR A 22 -10.26 1.77 19.02
CA THR A 22 -9.39 0.79 19.69
C THR A 22 -7.92 1.16 19.60
N MET A 23 -7.44 1.65 18.45
CA MET A 23 -6.02 1.90 18.25
C MET A 23 -5.48 3.09 19.04
N LEU A 24 -6.17 4.24 19.01
CA LEU A 24 -5.65 5.47 19.64
C LEU A 24 -5.48 5.34 21.16
N PRO A 25 -6.46 4.77 21.92
CA PRO A 25 -6.27 4.55 23.35
C PRO A 25 -5.07 3.65 23.69
N ILE A 26 -4.78 2.64 22.87
CA ILE A 26 -3.61 1.77 23.07
C ILE A 26 -2.33 2.58 22.89
N ILE A 27 -2.24 3.38 21.82
CA ILE A 27 -1.07 4.20 21.54
C ILE A 27 -0.85 5.20 22.69
N ASP A 28 -1.92 5.85 23.15
CA ASP A 28 -1.89 6.81 24.26
C ASP A 28 -1.43 6.13 25.56
N ALA A 29 -2.03 4.99 25.92
CA ALA A 29 -1.65 4.21 27.09
C ALA A 29 -0.20 3.73 27.02
N PHE A 30 0.25 3.29 25.84
CA PHE A 30 1.63 2.87 25.60
C PHE A 30 2.62 4.03 25.75
N LYS A 31 2.29 5.21 25.21
CA LYS A 31 3.09 6.43 25.38
C LYS A 31 3.27 6.80 26.84
N ILE A 32 2.17 6.79 27.60
CA ILE A 32 2.16 7.13 29.04
C ILE A 32 2.95 6.09 29.83
N ARG A 33 2.69 4.80 29.61
CA ARG A 33 3.30 3.70 30.38
C ARG A 33 4.82 3.67 30.24
N TYR A 34 5.33 3.87 29.02
CA TYR A 34 6.76 3.80 28.73
C TYR A 34 7.44 5.16 28.66
N LYS A 35 6.71 6.26 28.89
CA LYS A 35 7.21 7.64 28.92
C LYS A 35 7.99 8.02 27.66
N PHE A 36 7.47 7.64 26.49
CA PHE A 36 8.06 8.05 25.22
C PHE A 36 7.64 9.48 24.86
N ASP A 37 8.60 10.33 24.55
CA ASP A 37 8.32 11.69 24.07
C ASP A 37 7.60 11.66 22.71
N GLN A 38 8.01 10.72 21.84
CA GLN A 38 7.48 10.57 20.51
C GLN A 38 7.37 9.10 20.08
N ILE A 39 6.27 8.77 19.41
CA ILE A 39 5.99 7.45 18.85
C ILE A 39 5.79 7.59 17.34
N THR A 40 6.44 6.72 16.58
CA THR A 40 6.18 6.55 15.14
C THR A 40 5.41 5.26 14.91
N ILE A 41 4.19 5.39 14.38
CA ILE A 41 3.35 4.26 14.00
C ILE A 41 3.77 3.78 12.61
N VAL A 42 4.04 2.47 12.46
CA VAL A 42 4.31 1.87 11.15
C VAL A 42 3.22 0.86 10.86
N ALA A 43 2.47 1.02 9.76
CA ALA A 43 1.30 0.19 9.45
C ALA A 43 0.90 0.24 7.98
N ASP A 44 0.43 -0.89 7.44
CA ASP A 44 0.00 -1.00 6.05
C ASP A 44 -1.14 -0.06 5.65
N ALA A 45 -1.18 0.27 4.35
CA ALA A 45 -2.13 1.22 3.75
C ALA A 45 -3.61 0.87 3.98
N GLY A 46 -3.90 -0.38 4.33
CA GLY A 46 -5.24 -0.87 4.61
C GLY A 46 -5.63 -0.87 6.09
N LEU A 47 -4.67 -0.64 6.99
CA LEU A 47 -4.87 -0.73 8.44
C LEU A 47 -5.29 0.60 9.06
N LEU A 48 -5.24 1.72 8.33
CA LEU A 48 -5.68 3.01 8.86
C LEU A 48 -6.65 3.69 7.91
N SER A 49 -7.81 4.05 8.47
CA SER A 49 -8.75 4.94 7.82
C SER A 49 -8.20 6.37 7.72
N HIS A 50 -8.73 7.18 6.80
CA HIS A 50 -8.37 8.61 6.74
C HIS A 50 -8.65 9.34 8.06
N LYS A 51 -9.75 8.98 8.74
CA LYS A 51 -10.11 9.52 10.05
C LYS A 51 -9.05 9.18 11.11
N ASN A 52 -8.51 7.97 11.08
CA ASN A 52 -7.45 7.54 12.01
C ASN A 52 -6.14 8.30 11.74
N ILE A 53 -5.76 8.47 10.47
CA ILE A 53 -4.57 9.25 10.10
C ILE A 53 -4.68 10.69 10.59
N GLN A 54 -5.83 11.34 10.35
CA GLN A 54 -6.08 12.69 10.84
C GLN A 54 -6.01 12.76 12.38
N SER A 55 -6.59 11.77 13.07
CA SER A 55 -6.56 11.70 14.53
C SER A 55 -5.16 11.53 15.10
N LEU A 56 -4.25 10.87 14.37
CA LEU A 56 -2.83 10.76 14.71
C LEU A 56 -2.13 12.12 14.53
N GLU A 57 -2.40 12.82 13.42
CA GLU A 57 -1.83 14.14 13.15
C GLU A 57 -2.25 15.17 14.20
N GLU A 58 -3.54 15.22 14.55
CA GLU A 58 -4.10 16.13 15.58
C GLU A 58 -3.48 15.90 16.97
N ARG A 59 -3.06 14.67 17.27
CA ARG A 59 -2.40 14.29 18.54
C ARG A 59 -0.87 14.41 18.49
N GLY A 60 -0.31 14.85 17.36
CA GLY A 60 1.14 14.99 17.17
C GLY A 60 1.89 13.67 17.05
N TYR A 61 1.20 12.59 16.70
CA TYR A 61 1.84 11.30 16.45
C TYR A 61 2.52 11.26 15.09
N HIS A 62 3.67 10.60 15.05
CA HIS A 62 4.38 10.32 13.81
C HIS A 62 3.85 9.03 13.19
N TYR A 63 3.84 8.94 11.87
CA TYR A 63 3.48 7.71 11.16
C TYR A 63 4.33 7.49 9.92
N SER A 64 4.46 6.22 9.55
CA SER A 64 4.99 5.74 8.28
C SER A 64 4.08 4.63 7.79
N LEU A 65 3.33 4.88 6.73
CA LEU A 65 2.28 4.01 6.24
C LEU A 65 2.56 3.59 4.82
N GLY A 66 2.15 2.37 4.45
CA GLY A 66 2.16 1.96 3.07
C GLY A 66 1.23 2.88 2.28
N ALA A 67 1.62 3.28 1.07
CA ALA A 67 0.78 4.13 0.23
C ALA A 67 0.16 3.34 -0.93
N ARG A 68 -1.15 3.54 -1.15
CA ARG A 68 -1.84 3.06 -2.35
C ARG A 68 -1.62 4.05 -3.50
N ILE A 69 -0.42 4.07 -4.05
CA ILE A 69 0.01 5.05 -5.06
C ILE A 69 -0.87 5.09 -6.32
N LYS A 70 -1.49 3.97 -6.70
CA LYS A 70 -2.43 3.89 -7.82
C LYS A 70 -3.78 4.59 -7.54
N ASN A 71 -4.07 4.91 -6.29
CA ASN A 71 -5.30 5.58 -5.85
C ASN A 71 -5.12 7.08 -5.60
N GLU A 72 -3.90 7.62 -5.81
CA GLU A 72 -3.62 9.04 -5.62
C GLU A 72 -4.30 9.92 -6.69
N LYS A 73 -4.23 11.25 -6.51
CA LYS A 73 -4.71 12.22 -7.52
C LYS A 73 -3.89 12.10 -8.82
N ALA A 74 -4.49 12.47 -9.95
CA ALA A 74 -3.84 12.39 -11.26
C ALA A 74 -2.50 13.14 -11.32
N SER A 75 -2.40 14.31 -10.68
CA SER A 75 -1.15 15.07 -10.57
C SER A 75 -0.03 14.26 -9.92
N ILE A 76 -0.30 13.67 -8.76
CA ILE A 76 0.65 12.84 -8.03
C ILE A 76 1.00 11.57 -8.84
N LYS A 77 0.03 10.92 -9.50
CA LYS A 77 0.33 9.76 -10.35
C LYS A 77 1.29 10.12 -11.49
N ASN A 78 1.04 11.24 -12.17
CA ASN A 78 1.89 11.70 -13.26
C ASN A 78 3.30 12.04 -12.77
N GLU A 79 3.40 12.71 -11.62
CA GLU A 79 4.68 13.00 -10.97
C GLU A 79 5.44 11.70 -10.64
N ILE A 80 4.79 10.73 -9.99
CA ILE A 80 5.37 9.42 -9.66
C ILE A 80 5.94 8.74 -10.91
N LEU A 81 5.16 8.68 -11.98
CA LEU A 81 5.56 8.02 -13.23
C LEU A 81 6.68 8.78 -13.96
N SER A 82 6.80 10.10 -13.72
CA SER A 82 7.89 10.92 -14.28
C SER A 82 9.25 10.71 -13.60
N LEU A 83 9.27 10.17 -12.38
CA LEU A 83 10.50 10.03 -11.58
C LEU A 83 11.56 9.10 -12.20
N LYS A 84 11.16 8.17 -13.08
CA LYS A 84 12.04 7.20 -13.77
C LYS A 84 13.10 6.58 -12.85
N LEU A 85 12.66 6.05 -11.70
CA LEU A 85 13.54 5.53 -10.67
C LEU A 85 14.32 4.27 -11.12
N GLY A 86 15.62 4.26 -10.86
CA GLY A 86 16.49 3.10 -10.99
C GLY A 86 16.45 2.16 -9.77
N ILE A 87 17.18 1.04 -9.87
CA ILE A 87 17.25 0.01 -8.81
C ILE A 87 17.71 0.63 -7.49
N GLY A 88 16.91 0.44 -6.44
CA GLY A 88 17.21 0.92 -5.08
C GLY A 88 17.02 2.41 -4.89
N GLN A 89 16.63 3.16 -5.92
CA GLN A 89 16.41 4.60 -5.80
C GLN A 89 15.06 4.91 -5.14
N SER A 90 15.06 6.00 -4.38
CA SER A 90 13.87 6.58 -3.79
C SER A 90 13.79 8.09 -4.06
N ARG A 91 12.56 8.63 -4.04
CA ARG A 91 12.27 10.06 -4.14
C ARG A 91 11.12 10.43 -3.22
N VAL A 92 11.13 11.68 -2.76
CA VAL A 92 10.09 12.24 -1.90
C VAL A 92 9.24 13.18 -2.73
N ILE A 93 7.92 13.01 -2.64
CA ILE A 93 6.90 13.91 -3.19
C ILE A 93 6.15 14.53 -2.00
N THR A 94 5.96 15.85 -2.02
CA THR A 94 5.15 16.53 -0.99
C THR A 94 3.67 16.37 -1.35
N LYS A 95 2.87 15.75 -0.46
CA LYS A 95 1.44 15.51 -0.70
C LYS A 95 0.58 16.67 -0.19
N ASN A 96 0.94 17.20 0.98
CA ASN A 96 0.41 18.42 1.59
C ASN A 96 1.43 18.93 2.63
N ASP A 97 1.09 19.98 3.37
CA ASP A 97 1.99 20.64 4.32
C ASP A 97 2.58 19.72 5.38
N ASN A 98 1.84 18.68 5.79
CA ASN A 98 2.23 17.77 6.87
C ASN A 98 2.62 16.37 6.39
N THR A 99 2.33 16.03 5.13
CA THR A 99 2.43 14.67 4.61
C THR A 99 3.35 14.59 3.41
N LYS A 100 4.30 13.68 3.48
CA LYS A 100 5.20 13.30 2.40
C LYS A 100 4.84 11.91 1.88
N LEU A 101 5.11 11.70 0.59
CA LEU A 101 5.01 10.44 -0.09
C LEU A 101 6.39 10.04 -0.62
N ILE A 102 6.96 8.98 -0.07
CA ILE A 102 8.22 8.40 -0.54
C ILE A 102 7.90 7.32 -1.56
N ILE A 103 8.48 7.44 -2.75
CA ILE A 103 8.39 6.44 -3.80
C ILE A 103 9.74 5.75 -3.91
N SER A 104 9.73 4.42 -3.89
CA SER A 104 10.91 3.58 -4.09
C SER A 104 10.70 2.64 -5.27
N TYR A 105 11.79 2.24 -5.91
CA TYR A 105 11.77 1.21 -6.94
C TYR A 105 12.62 -0.01 -6.54
N SER A 106 12.06 -1.21 -6.77
CA SER A 106 12.74 -2.49 -6.59
C SER A 106 12.54 -3.40 -7.79
N GLU A 107 13.65 -3.94 -8.31
CA GLU A 107 13.61 -4.88 -9.43
C GLU A 107 12.91 -6.20 -9.06
N GLN A 108 13.09 -6.68 -7.82
CA GLN A 108 12.41 -7.88 -7.33
C GLN A 108 10.89 -7.68 -7.33
N ARG A 109 10.44 -6.49 -6.90
CA ARG A 109 9.02 -6.12 -6.93
C ARG A 109 8.53 -6.00 -8.37
N ALA A 110 9.30 -5.42 -9.28
CA ALA A 110 8.94 -5.30 -10.69
C ALA A 110 8.72 -6.68 -11.33
N LYS A 111 9.64 -7.62 -11.09
CA LYS A 111 9.52 -9.02 -11.55
C LYS A 111 8.26 -9.69 -11.00
N LYS A 112 7.97 -9.52 -9.70
CA LYS A 112 6.77 -10.09 -9.05
C LYS A 112 5.49 -9.48 -9.59
N ASP A 113 5.42 -8.15 -9.72
CA ASP A 113 4.24 -7.43 -10.20
C ASP A 113 3.93 -7.80 -11.67
N ARG A 114 4.96 -7.84 -12.53
CA ARG A 114 4.85 -8.32 -13.92
C ARG A 114 4.33 -9.76 -13.98
N HIS A 115 4.93 -10.66 -13.21
CA HIS A 115 4.53 -12.06 -13.18
C HIS A 115 3.07 -12.25 -12.75
N ASN A 116 2.65 -11.54 -11.71
CA ASN A 116 1.26 -11.54 -11.25
C ASN A 116 0.31 -11.05 -12.33
N ARG A 117 0.64 -9.92 -12.99
CA ARG A 117 -0.15 -9.39 -14.11
C ARG A 117 -0.27 -10.40 -15.25
N LEU A 118 0.83 -11.01 -15.69
CA LEU A 118 0.83 -11.99 -16.77
C LEU A 118 0.01 -13.23 -16.42
N ARG A 119 0.13 -13.78 -15.20
CA ARG A 119 -0.73 -14.88 -14.76
C ARG A 119 -2.21 -14.50 -14.76
N GLY A 120 -2.53 -13.27 -14.32
CA GLY A 120 -3.88 -12.74 -14.33
C GLY A 120 -4.47 -12.66 -15.74
N LEU A 121 -3.70 -12.14 -16.68
CA LEU A 121 -4.07 -12.05 -18.09
C LEU A 121 -4.29 -13.43 -18.71
N GLN A 122 -3.38 -14.39 -18.49
CA GLN A 122 -3.55 -15.76 -18.99
C GLN A 122 -4.85 -16.42 -18.49
N ARG A 123 -5.25 -16.15 -17.24
CA ARG A 123 -6.52 -16.64 -16.70
C ARG A 123 -7.72 -15.99 -17.40
N LEU A 124 -7.67 -14.68 -17.63
CA LEU A 124 -8.72 -13.95 -18.35
C LEU A 124 -8.84 -14.42 -19.80
N GLU A 125 -7.71 -14.61 -20.51
CA GLU A 125 -7.72 -15.12 -21.88
C GLU A 125 -8.37 -16.49 -21.99
N LYS A 126 -8.08 -17.40 -21.04
CA LYS A 126 -8.74 -18.71 -20.98
C LYS A 126 -10.24 -18.58 -20.74
N GLN A 127 -10.67 -17.67 -19.87
CA GLN A 127 -12.10 -17.43 -19.59
C GLN A 127 -12.82 -16.78 -20.77
N LEU A 128 -12.18 -15.86 -21.49
CA LEU A 128 -12.67 -15.26 -22.73
C LEU A 128 -12.88 -16.32 -23.81
N LYS A 129 -11.84 -17.15 -24.09
CA LYS A 129 -11.92 -18.23 -25.08
C LYS A 129 -12.97 -19.28 -24.75
N ALA A 130 -13.21 -19.52 -23.47
CA ALA A 130 -14.25 -20.44 -22.99
C ALA A 130 -15.66 -19.84 -22.95
N GLY A 131 -15.85 -18.57 -23.35
CA GLY A 131 -17.16 -17.90 -23.31
C GLY A 131 -17.72 -17.67 -21.90
N LYS A 132 -16.87 -17.72 -20.86
CA LYS A 132 -17.30 -17.62 -19.45
C LYS A 132 -17.43 -16.19 -18.95
N LEU A 133 -16.94 -15.20 -19.71
CA LEU A 133 -17.02 -13.79 -19.34
C LEU A 133 -18.20 -13.13 -20.03
N THR A 134 -18.89 -12.30 -19.26
CA THR A 134 -20.07 -11.54 -19.69
C THR A 134 -19.87 -10.06 -19.37
N LYS A 135 -20.79 -9.19 -19.79
CA LYS A 135 -20.73 -7.76 -19.48
C LYS A 135 -20.58 -7.46 -17.99
N SER A 136 -21.20 -8.25 -17.11
CA SER A 136 -21.05 -8.10 -15.64
C SER A 136 -19.64 -8.43 -15.14
N SER A 137 -18.83 -9.11 -15.95
CA SER A 137 -17.44 -9.39 -15.65
C SER A 137 -16.56 -8.14 -15.78
N ILE A 138 -16.98 -7.11 -16.54
CA ILE A 138 -16.25 -5.84 -16.60
C ILE A 138 -16.44 -5.09 -15.29
N ASN A 139 -15.35 -4.97 -14.54
CA ASN A 139 -15.30 -4.19 -13.31
C ASN A 139 -13.84 -3.88 -12.95
N ASN A 140 -13.63 -3.01 -11.96
CA ASN A 140 -12.29 -2.64 -11.50
C ASN A 140 -11.70 -3.62 -10.45
N ARG A 141 -12.24 -4.85 -10.33
CA ARG A 141 -11.75 -5.84 -9.36
C ARG A 141 -10.74 -6.79 -10.01
N GLY A 142 -9.63 -7.01 -9.30
CA GLY A 142 -8.59 -7.93 -9.75
C GLY A 142 -8.09 -7.60 -11.15
N TYR A 143 -8.05 -8.61 -12.02
CA TYR A 143 -7.58 -8.45 -13.39
C TYR A 143 -8.70 -8.07 -14.36
N ASN A 144 -9.97 -8.15 -13.96
CA ASN A 144 -11.11 -7.78 -14.81
C ASN A 144 -11.09 -6.32 -15.25
N LYS A 145 -10.29 -5.49 -14.58
CA LYS A 145 -9.98 -4.11 -15.00
C LYS A 145 -9.43 -4.02 -16.43
N TYR A 146 -8.84 -5.10 -16.95
CA TYR A 146 -8.32 -5.20 -18.32
C TYR A 146 -9.36 -5.61 -19.35
N LEU A 147 -10.61 -5.86 -18.97
CA LEU A 147 -11.66 -6.17 -19.94
C LEU A 147 -12.24 -4.86 -20.50
N LYS A 148 -12.49 -4.84 -21.81
CA LYS A 148 -13.28 -3.83 -22.50
C LYS A 148 -14.34 -4.51 -23.35
N MET A 149 -15.45 -3.83 -23.61
CA MET A 149 -16.40 -4.26 -24.64
C MET A 149 -15.97 -3.71 -25.99
N THR A 150 -16.15 -4.52 -27.02
CA THR A 150 -16.10 -4.14 -28.43
C THR A 150 -17.45 -4.48 -29.05
N GLY A 151 -18.02 -3.55 -29.83
CA GLY A 151 -19.40 -3.68 -30.33
C GLY A 151 -20.45 -3.83 -29.22
N GLU A 152 -21.56 -4.51 -29.52
CA GLU A 152 -22.66 -4.69 -28.55
C GLU A 152 -22.47 -5.88 -27.60
N VAL A 153 -21.62 -6.87 -27.95
CA VAL A 153 -21.61 -8.17 -27.24
C VAL A 153 -20.21 -8.77 -27.01
N SER A 154 -19.14 -8.33 -27.71
CA SER A 154 -17.82 -8.97 -27.56
C SER A 154 -16.97 -8.33 -26.46
N LEU A 155 -16.23 -9.18 -25.74
CA LEU A 155 -15.28 -8.79 -24.69
C LEU A 155 -13.87 -9.03 -25.18
N GLU A 156 -13.00 -8.06 -24.94
CA GLU A 156 -11.59 -8.12 -25.32
C GLU A 156 -10.71 -7.62 -24.19
N LEU A 157 -9.42 -7.93 -24.30
CA LEU A 157 -8.40 -7.32 -23.45
C LEU A 157 -8.06 -5.90 -23.92
N ASP A 158 -7.99 -5.00 -22.97
CA ASP A 158 -7.60 -3.60 -23.14
C ASP A 158 -6.07 -3.46 -23.03
N SER A 159 -5.40 -3.47 -24.20
CA SER A 159 -3.94 -3.31 -24.28
C SER A 159 -3.44 -2.04 -23.62
N ASP A 160 -4.20 -0.95 -23.69
CA ASP A 160 -3.78 0.35 -23.18
C ASP A 160 -3.79 0.36 -21.65
N LYS A 161 -4.80 -0.26 -21.03
CA LYS A 161 -4.80 -0.48 -19.58
C LYS A 161 -3.71 -1.42 -19.11
N ILE A 162 -3.39 -2.45 -19.89
CA ILE A 162 -2.29 -3.38 -19.57
C ILE A 162 -0.96 -2.65 -19.60
N THR A 163 -0.72 -1.88 -20.66
CA THR A 163 0.49 -1.05 -20.84
C THR A 163 0.59 -0.02 -19.72
N SER A 164 -0.50 0.66 -19.41
CA SER A 164 -0.56 1.66 -18.34
C SER A 164 -0.29 1.04 -16.96
N ASP A 165 -0.85 -0.13 -16.66
CA ASP A 165 -0.62 -0.81 -15.37
C ASP A 165 0.83 -1.29 -15.22
N SER A 166 1.50 -1.64 -16.34
CA SER A 166 2.89 -2.09 -16.34
C SER A 166 3.89 -1.03 -15.91
N GLN A 167 3.58 0.26 -16.11
CA GLN A 167 4.44 1.37 -15.70
C GLN A 167 4.61 1.47 -14.18
N TRP A 168 3.73 0.81 -13.43
CA TRP A 168 3.76 0.79 -11.97
C TRP A 168 4.57 -0.36 -11.38
N ASP A 169 5.06 -1.27 -12.22
CA ASP A 169 5.83 -2.42 -11.75
C ASP A 169 7.07 -1.96 -10.99
N GLY A 170 7.27 -2.51 -9.80
CA GLY A 170 8.46 -2.21 -9.00
C GLY A 170 8.32 -0.99 -8.11
N LEU A 171 7.35 -0.12 -8.36
CA LEU A 171 7.08 1.04 -7.52
C LEU A 171 6.41 0.63 -6.21
N LYS A 172 6.89 1.19 -5.11
CA LYS A 172 6.26 1.10 -3.78
C LYS A 172 6.28 2.48 -3.13
N GLY A 173 5.12 2.88 -2.61
CA GLY A 173 4.96 4.15 -1.92
C GLY A 173 4.84 4.01 -0.41
N TYR A 174 5.27 5.05 0.30
CA TYR A 174 5.16 5.20 1.75
C TYR A 174 4.67 6.61 2.08
N GLN A 175 3.59 6.74 2.84
CA GLN A 175 3.07 8.02 3.32
C GLN A 175 3.57 8.27 4.75
N THR A 176 4.10 9.46 5.02
CA THR A 176 4.64 9.78 6.35
C THR A 176 4.50 11.27 6.68
N ASN A 177 4.40 11.59 7.97
CA ASN A 177 4.56 12.94 8.50
C ASN A 177 5.87 13.11 9.33
N THR A 178 6.75 12.10 9.30
CA THR A 178 7.97 12.10 10.12
C THR A 178 9.09 12.96 9.51
N ARG A 179 10.13 13.19 10.31
CA ARG A 179 11.41 13.78 9.87
C ARG A 179 12.46 12.75 9.44
N LEU A 180 12.12 11.46 9.48
CA LEU A 180 13.03 10.38 9.08
C LEU A 180 13.39 10.49 7.60
N SER A 181 14.58 10.00 7.24
CA SER A 181 14.98 9.92 5.84
C SER A 181 14.16 8.88 5.08
N ALA A 182 14.15 8.99 3.75
CA ALA A 182 13.47 8.00 2.90
C ALA A 182 14.00 6.58 3.15
N ASP A 183 15.31 6.43 3.32
CA ASP A 183 15.96 5.15 3.54
C ASP A 183 15.57 4.55 4.91
N GLN A 184 15.57 5.36 5.97
CA GLN A 184 15.10 4.93 7.30
C GLN A 184 13.64 4.48 7.27
N ILE A 185 12.79 5.20 6.53
CA ILE A 185 11.38 4.82 6.38
C ILE A 185 11.24 3.50 5.64
N ILE A 186 11.97 3.32 4.54
CA ILE A 186 11.94 2.08 3.76
C ILE A 186 12.44 0.90 4.61
N GLU A 187 13.53 1.07 5.34
CA GLU A 187 14.13 0.06 6.22
C GLU A 187 13.19 -0.33 7.37
N ASN A 188 12.66 0.66 8.11
CA ASN A 188 11.67 0.43 9.17
C ASN A 188 10.47 -0.40 8.67
N TYR A 189 10.06 -0.14 7.44
CA TYR A 189 8.97 -0.87 6.81
C TYR A 189 9.33 -2.30 6.40
N GLN A 190 10.58 -2.55 6.02
CA GLN A 190 11.06 -3.91 5.72
C GLN A 190 11.10 -4.79 6.97
N HIS A 191 11.46 -4.21 8.12
CA HIS A 191 11.41 -4.91 9.41
C HIS A 191 9.99 -5.34 9.79
N LEU A 192 8.97 -4.56 9.44
CA LEU A 192 7.57 -4.92 9.69
C LEU A 192 7.17 -6.24 9.00
N TRP A 193 7.65 -6.47 7.78
CA TRP A 193 7.40 -7.74 7.09
C TRP A 193 8.16 -8.92 7.69
N GLN A 194 9.37 -8.69 8.23
CA GLN A 194 10.12 -9.72 8.97
C GLN A 194 9.37 -10.15 10.24
N ILE A 195 8.74 -9.18 10.89
CA ILE A 195 7.89 -9.34 12.07
C ILE A 195 6.62 -10.14 11.77
N GLU A 196 5.94 -9.86 10.65
CA GLU A 196 4.72 -10.58 10.26
C GLU A 196 5.00 -12.07 10.03
N LYS A 197 6.15 -12.40 9.43
CA LYS A 197 6.56 -13.80 9.26
C LYS A 197 6.62 -14.55 10.58
N THR A 198 7.03 -13.90 11.68
CA THR A 198 7.09 -14.54 13.00
C THR A 198 5.70 -14.85 13.57
N PHE A 199 4.66 -14.10 13.18
CA PHE A 199 3.27 -14.40 13.55
C PHE A 199 2.64 -15.51 12.70
N TYR A 200 3.05 -15.65 11.44
CA TYR A 200 2.55 -16.70 10.53
C TYR A 200 3.35 -18.02 10.59
N ALA A 201 4.47 -18.07 11.30
CA ALA A 201 5.32 -19.24 11.41
C ALA A 201 4.92 -20.21 12.55
N LYS A 202 3.67 -20.16 13.03
CA LYS A 202 3.12 -21.11 14.00
C LYS A 202 2.12 -22.05 13.33
#